data_AF-A0A1H2P3S4-F1
#
_entry.id   AF-A0A1H2P3S4-F1
#
_cell.length_a   1.000
_cell.length_b   1.000
_cell.length_c   1.000
_cell.angle_alpha   90.00
_cell.angle_beta   90.00
_cell.angle_gamma   90.00
#
_symmetry.space_group_name_H-M   'P 1'
#
loop_
_entity.id
_entity.type
_entity.pdbx_description
1 polymer ?
#
loop_
_entity_poly.entity_id
_entity_poly.type
_entity_poly.pdbx_seq_one_letter_code
_entity_poly.pdbx_strand_id
1 'polypeptide(L)'
;MQESDLTRLEISEKVIQLFVDIIGFIDRSQVTEHTDFIHDFKIIDDDLTCFVMQIKWQFKLCATQEDWEHITTIKQIVDLIALRSQAQ
;
A
#
# COMPACT_ATOMS: atom_id res chain seq x y z
N MET A 1 13.03 -5.14 23.81
CA MET A 1 12.51 -5.52 22.49
C MET A 1 12.28 -4.21 21.77
N GLN A 2 13.06 -3.93 20.74
CA GLN A 2 13.08 -2.62 20.07
C GLN A 2 11.74 -2.48 19.33
N GLU A 3 10.92 -1.48 19.69
CA GLU A 3 9.84 -0.99 18.84
C GLU A 3 10.51 -0.51 17.56
N SER A 4 10.53 -1.37 16.55
CA SER A 4 11.12 -1.05 15.25
C SER A 4 10.14 -0.15 14.54
N ASP A 5 10.40 1.16 14.56
CA ASP A 5 9.93 2.05 13.51
C ASP A 5 10.28 1.40 12.17
N LEU A 6 9.27 0.87 11.46
CA LEU A 6 9.49 0.30 10.15
C LEU A 6 10.04 1.40 9.27
N THR A 7 11.23 1.19 8.72
CA THR A 7 11.81 2.14 7.79
C THR A 7 10.92 2.22 6.54
N ARG A 8 10.87 3.38 5.86
CA ARG A 8 10.08 3.55 4.63
C ARG A 8 10.35 2.44 3.60
N LEU A 9 11.60 1.96 3.55
CA LEU A 9 12.00 0.85 2.69
C LEU A 9 11.32 -0.47 3.05
N GLU A 10 11.24 -0.81 4.35
CA GLU A 10 10.54 -2.00 4.82
C GLU A 10 9.03 -1.90 4.61
N ILE A 11 8.45 -0.71 4.80
CA ILE A 11 7.04 -0.45 4.49
C ILE A 11 6.80 -0.69 3.00
N SER A 12 7.66 -0.14 2.14
CA SER A 12 7.58 -0.29 0.70
C SER A 12 7.57 -1.74 0.26
N GLU A 13 8.56 -2.52 0.69
CA GLU A 13 8.65 -3.94 0.33
C GLU A 13 7.43 -4.73 0.82
N LYS A 14 6.93 -4.45 2.03
CA LYS A 14 5.71 -5.07 2.55
C LYS A 14 4.47 -4.70 1.74
N VAL A 15 4.31 -3.42 1.38
CA VAL A 15 3.17 -2.94 0.59
C VAL A 15 3.19 -3.58 -0.80
N ILE A 16 4.36 -3.64 -1.44
CA ILE A 16 4.49 -4.26 -2.76
C ILE A 16 4.19 -5.77 -2.68
N GLN A 17 4.70 -6.47 -1.66
CA GLN A 17 4.41 -7.89 -1.49
C GLN A 17 2.92 -8.13 -1.26
N LEU A 18 2.28 -7.35 -0.38
CA LEU A 18 0.83 -7.42 -0.15
C LEU A 18 0.03 -7.15 -1.43
N PHE A 19 0.46 -6.18 -2.23
CA PHE A 19 -0.19 -5.87 -3.51
C PHE A 19 -0.14 -7.09 -4.44
N VAL A 20 1.03 -7.68 -4.62
CA VAL A 20 1.21 -8.88 -5.46
C VAL A 20 0.39 -10.07 -4.94
N ASP A 21 0.38 -10.29 -3.63
CA ASP A 21 -0.33 -11.41 -3.01
C ASP A 21 -1.86 -11.27 -3.13
N ILE A 22 -2.39 -10.05 -3.01
CA ILE A 22 -3.84 -9.79 -3.09
C ILE A 22 -4.33 -9.80 -4.52
N ILE A 23 -3.59 -9.17 -5.44
CA ILE A 23 -3.95 -9.12 -6.84
C ILE A 23 -3.75 -10.50 -7.50
N GLY A 24 -2.72 -11.24 -7.11
CA GLY A 24 -2.53 -12.66 -7.46
C GLY A 24 -2.17 -12.94 -8.94
N PHE A 25 -2.34 -11.97 -9.85
CA PHE A 25 -2.02 -12.12 -11.27
C PHE A 25 -0.83 -11.26 -11.74
N ILE A 26 -0.24 -10.44 -10.84
CA ILE A 26 0.90 -9.57 -11.14
C ILE A 26 2.15 -10.15 -10.50
N ASP A 27 3.26 -10.22 -11.25
CA ASP A 27 4.53 -10.65 -10.69
C ASP A 27 5.21 -9.49 -9.92
N ARG A 28 5.85 -9.82 -8.78
CA ARG A 28 6.58 -8.84 -7.95
C ARG A 28 7.63 -8.05 -8.73
N SER A 29 8.28 -8.64 -9.74
CA SER A 29 9.27 -7.95 -10.58
C SER A 29 8.67 -6.84 -11.44
N GLN A 30 7.35 -6.83 -11.66
CA GLN A 30 6.64 -5.82 -12.44
C GLN A 30 6.16 -4.64 -11.58
N VAL A 31 6.25 -4.74 -10.25
CA VAL A 31 5.73 -3.74 -9.33
C VAL A 31 6.87 -2.97 -8.67
N THR A 32 6.77 -1.64 -8.71
CA THR A 32 7.66 -0.70 -8.06
C THR A 32 6.84 0.34 -7.30
N GLU A 33 7.49 1.17 -6.49
CA GLU A 33 6.78 2.30 -5.84
C GLU A 33 6.14 3.27 -6.84
N HIS A 34 6.71 3.40 -8.04
CA HIS A 34 6.25 4.32 -9.08
C HIS A 34 5.14 3.75 -9.95
N THR A 35 4.81 2.47 -9.77
CA THR A 35 3.74 1.80 -10.49
C THR A 35 2.42 2.50 -10.20
N ASP A 36 1.72 2.86 -11.27
CA ASP A 36 0.34 3.31 -11.20
C ASP A 36 -0.57 2.11 -11.43
N PHE A 37 -1.09 1.54 -10.36
CA PHE A 37 -1.83 0.29 -10.45
C PHE A 37 -3.20 0.45 -11.16
N ILE A 38 -3.72 1.68 -11.29
CA ILE A 38 -4.93 1.97 -12.05
C ILE A 38 -4.62 1.99 -13.55
N HIS A 39 -3.55 2.67 -13.95
CA HIS A 39 -3.21 2.81 -15.37
C HIS A 39 -2.43 1.63 -15.95
N ASP A 40 -1.46 1.09 -15.20
CA ASP A 40 -0.59 0.01 -15.65
C ASP A 40 -1.30 -1.34 -15.62
N PHE A 41 -2.10 -1.57 -14.57
CA PHE A 41 -2.70 -2.88 -14.29
C PHE A 41 -4.23 -2.88 -14.27
N LYS A 42 -4.88 -1.71 -14.38
CA LYS A 42 -6.35 -1.58 -14.34
C LYS A 42 -6.98 -2.13 -13.05
N ILE A 43 -6.26 -2.04 -11.94
CA ILE A 43 -6.75 -2.41 -10.61
C ILE A 43 -7.69 -1.32 -10.12
N ILE A 44 -8.98 -1.64 -10.00
CA ILE A 44 -10.04 -0.72 -9.60
C ILE A 44 -11.04 -1.41 -8.67
N ASP A 45 -11.97 -0.63 -8.12
CA ASP A 45 -13.16 -1.08 -7.37
C ASP A 45 -12.88 -2.18 -6.34
N ASP A 46 -13.27 -3.43 -6.62
CA ASP A 46 -13.22 -4.55 -5.68
C ASP A 46 -11.78 -4.98 -5.35
N ASP A 47 -10.90 -5.04 -6.35
CA ASP A 47 -9.50 -5.42 -6.17
C ASP A 47 -8.76 -4.39 -5.31
N LEU A 48 -9.01 -3.10 -5.61
CA LEU A 48 -8.45 -1.99 -4.84
C LEU A 48 -8.99 -1.98 -3.42
N THR A 49 -10.29 -2.21 -3.24
CA THR A 49 -10.93 -2.28 -1.92
C THR A 49 -10.32 -3.40 -1.07
N CYS A 50 -10.11 -4.58 -1.64
CA CYS A 50 -9.49 -5.72 -0.96
C CYS A 50 -8.06 -5.38 -0.51
N PHE A 51 -7.26 -4.78 -1.39
CA PHE A 51 -5.91 -4.37 -1.09
C PHE A 51 -5.85 -3.30 0.02
N VAL A 52 -6.68 -2.26 -0.08
CA VAL A 52 -6.75 -1.18 0.91
C VAL A 52 -7.19 -1.69 2.29
N MET A 53 -8.18 -2.59 2.34
CA MET A 53 -8.59 -3.20 3.61
C MET A 53 -7.44 -3.96 4.28
N GLN A 54 -6.65 -4.71 3.51
CA GLN A 54 -5.51 -5.44 4.06
C GLN A 54 -4.39 -4.51 4.55
N ILE A 55 -4.12 -3.42 3.84
CA ILE A 55 -3.19 -2.38 4.31
C ILE A 55 -3.66 -1.79 5.64
N LYS A 56 -4.94 -1.41 5.74
CA LYS A 56 -5.52 -0.86 6.98
C LYS A 56 -5.34 -1.80 8.16
N TRP A 57 -5.56 -3.10 7.95
CA TRP A 57 -5.41 -4.11 9.01
C TRP A 57 -3.96 -4.37 9.40
N GLN A 58 -3.07 -4.55 8.42
CA GLN A 58 -1.65 -4.86 8.67
C GLN A 58 -0.92 -3.72 9.37
N PHE A 59 -1.21 -2.48 8.97
CA PHE A 59 -0.54 -1.29 9.50
C PHE A 59 -1.37 -0.56 10.57
N LYS A 60 -2.53 -1.10 10.98
CA LYS A 60 -3.48 -0.46 11.91
C LYS A 60 -3.82 0.99 11.51
N LEU A 61 -3.90 1.23 10.20
CA LEU A 61 -4.01 2.55 9.63
C LEU A 61 -5.44 3.09 9.76
N CYS A 62 -5.61 4.20 10.47
CA CYS A 62 -6.83 4.99 10.45
C CYS A 62 -6.74 6.06 9.35
N ALA A 63 -7.28 5.75 8.16
CA ALA A 63 -7.35 6.65 7.01
C ALA A 63 -8.80 6.75 6.50
N THR A 64 -9.23 7.98 6.17
CA THR A 64 -10.58 8.28 5.67
C THR A 64 -10.72 7.88 4.20
N GLN A 65 -11.94 7.88 3.66
CA GLN A 65 -12.16 7.61 2.22
C GLN A 65 -11.39 8.62 1.34
N GLU A 66 -11.38 9.89 1.72
CA GLU A 66 -10.69 10.99 1.03
C GLU A 66 -9.17 10.74 0.93
N ASP A 67 -8.55 10.15 1.96
CA ASP A 67 -7.14 9.76 1.92
C ASP A 67 -6.84 8.76 0.78
N TRP A 68 -7.83 7.93 0.37
CA TRP A 68 -7.67 6.89 -0.66
C TRP A 68 -8.16 7.30 -2.05
N GLU A 69 -9.07 8.27 -2.15
CA GLU A 69 -9.68 8.70 -3.44
C GLU A 69 -8.64 9.20 -4.45
N HIS A 70 -7.49 9.69 -3.98
CA HIS A 70 -6.42 10.22 -4.83
C HIS A 70 -5.21 9.28 -4.97
N ILE A 71 -5.28 8.08 -4.40
CA ILE A 71 -4.18 7.12 -4.43
C ILE A 71 -4.30 6.29 -5.71
N THR A 72 -3.31 6.45 -6.59
CA THR A 72 -3.16 5.65 -7.82
C THR A 72 -1.84 4.87 -7.85
N THR A 73 -0.90 5.21 -6.96
CA THR A 73 0.45 4.63 -6.92
C THR A 73 0.79 3.98 -5.59
N ILE A 74 1.68 2.98 -5.62
CA ILE A 74 2.20 2.33 -4.42
C ILE A 74 2.93 3.33 -3.51
N LYS A 75 3.69 4.26 -4.10
CA LYS A 75 4.40 5.32 -3.36
C LYS A 75 3.46 6.10 -2.45
N GLN A 76 2.29 6.51 -2.93
CA GLN A 76 1.35 7.29 -2.13
C GLN A 76 0.85 6.49 -0.91
N ILE A 77 0.66 5.18 -1.05
CA ILE A 77 0.29 4.29 0.06
C ILE A 77 1.41 4.23 1.08
N VAL A 78 2.65 4.01 0.62
CA VAL A 78 3.84 3.95 1.48
C VAL A 78 4.01 5.27 2.24
N ASP A 79 3.88 6.40 1.55
CA ASP A 79 4.01 7.73 2.14
C ASP A 79 2.88 8.00 3.16
N LEU A 80 1.64 7.56 2.88
CA LEU A 80 0.51 7.63 3.82
C LEU A 80 0.77 6.80 5.09
N ILE A 81 1.26 5.56 4.95
CA ILE A 81 1.59 4.70 6.09
C ILE A 81 2.72 5.33 6.90
N ALA A 82 3.79 5.80 6.25
CA ALA A 82 4.91 6.44 6.93
C ALA A 82 4.47 7.68 7.72
N LEU A 83 3.61 8.52 7.11
CA LEU A 83 3.07 9.72 7.76
C LEU A 83 2.24 9.40 9.02
N ARG A 84 1.41 8.36 8.95
CA ARG A 84 0.51 7.98 10.06
C ARG A 84 1.19 7.12 11.11
N SER A 85 2.20 6.33 10.74
CA SER A 85 3.00 5.53 11.67
C SER A 85 3.90 6.37 12.56
N GLN A 86 4.33 7.57 12.11
CA GLN A 86 5.08 8.52 12.94
C GLN A 86 4.19 9.37 13.86
N ALA A 87 2.87 9.28 13.69
CA ALA A 87 1.89 10.03 14.47
C ALA A 87 1.29 9.23 15.64
N GLN A 88 1.80 8.00 15.88
CA GLN A 88 1.45 7.13 17.01
C GLN A 88 2.59 7.07 18.01
#